data_AF-A0A933JZJ3-F1
#
_entry.id   AF-A0A933JZJ3-F1
#
_cell.length_a   1.000
_cell.length_b   1.000
_cell.length_c   1.000
_cell.angle_alpha   90.00
_cell.angle_beta   90.00
_cell.angle_gamma   90.00
#
_symmetry.space_group_name_H-M   'P 1'
#
loop_
_entity.id
_entity.type
_entity.pdbx_description
1 polymer ?
#
loop_
_entity_poly.entity_id
_entity_poly.type
_entity_poly.pdbx_seq_one_letter_code
_entity_poly.pdbx_strand_id
1 'polypeptide(L)'
;MPTEKQNAVTSWLSYQDAETAFNKIKAGKTTISDLAKIGFDSQSPNVTVLDPLTIRNLFVGTNSGLRLEDLPMSIQAYLKDFENCRGFKFQGDMMQSRGRGNLVARIFGFNKEDLITGWQFEAWIFVSKDKVAYTLWKGTPHISKVQRQQNPLGPFGDILRNAPQMAITSGVALAL
;
A
#
# COMPACT_ATOMS: atom_id res chain seq x y z
N MET A 1 -8.64 24.44 -11.57
CA MET A 1 -9.06 23.02 -11.38
C MET A 1 -8.62 22.57 -9.99
N PRO A 2 -9.48 21.92 -9.20
CA PRO A 2 -9.09 21.40 -7.89
C PRO A 2 -7.98 20.36 -8.06
N THR A 3 -6.99 20.41 -7.17
CA THR A 3 -5.89 19.45 -7.10
C THR A 3 -5.89 18.86 -5.71
N GLU A 4 -5.89 17.54 -5.62
CA GLU A 4 -5.75 16.81 -4.37
C GLU A 4 -4.36 16.18 -4.33
N LYS A 5 -3.69 16.26 -3.18
CA LYS A 5 -2.39 15.62 -2.93
C LYS A 5 -2.57 14.62 -1.81
N GLN A 6 -2.17 13.37 -2.05
CA GLN A 6 -2.09 12.33 -1.04
C GLN A 6 -0.63 11.92 -0.91
N ASN A 7 -0.11 11.99 0.32
CA ASN A 7 1.28 11.66 0.64
C ASN A 7 1.28 10.66 1.80
N ALA A 8 1.95 9.52 1.65
CA ALA A 8 2.44 8.80 2.82
C ALA A 8 3.59 9.61 3.42
N VAL A 9 3.51 9.96 4.70
CA VAL A 9 4.61 10.65 5.41
C VAL A 9 5.80 9.71 5.44
N THR A 10 6.77 9.93 4.57
CA THR A 10 8.04 9.21 4.50
C THR A 10 9.21 10.18 4.42
N SER A 11 10.42 9.67 4.65
CA SER A 11 11.67 10.42 4.56
C SER A 11 12.09 10.77 3.12
N TRP A 12 11.44 10.21 2.11
CA TRP A 12 11.81 10.35 0.70
C TRP A 12 10.94 11.37 -0.02
N LEU A 13 11.58 12.29 -0.76
CA LEU A 13 10.89 13.31 -1.54
C LEU A 13 10.57 12.82 -2.96
N SER A 14 11.34 11.87 -3.47
CA SER A 14 11.18 11.27 -4.79
C SER A 14 11.44 9.76 -4.78
N TYR A 15 10.97 9.09 -5.84
CA TYR A 15 11.33 7.71 -6.12
C TYR A 15 12.85 7.51 -6.14
N GLN A 16 13.59 8.44 -6.76
CA GLN A 16 15.04 8.32 -6.90
C GLN A 16 15.77 8.47 -5.56
N ASP A 17 15.24 9.27 -4.63
CA ASP A 17 15.77 9.36 -3.26
C ASP A 17 15.58 8.03 -2.53
N ALA A 18 14.40 7.41 -2.65
CA ALA A 18 14.10 6.11 -2.05
C ALA A 18 15.00 5.00 -2.63
N GLU A 19 15.16 4.96 -3.95
CA GLU A 19 16.02 3.99 -4.64
C GLU A 19 17.49 4.20 -4.27
N THR A 20 17.97 5.44 -4.22
CA THR A 20 19.35 5.77 -3.82
C THR A 20 19.62 5.40 -2.37
N ALA A 21 18.66 5.64 -1.48
CA ALA A 21 18.74 5.18 -0.09
C ALA A 21 18.81 3.65 -0.02
N PHE A 22 17.94 2.96 -0.76
CA PHE A 22 17.88 1.49 -0.77
C PHE A 22 19.19 0.87 -1.26
N ASN A 23 19.79 1.44 -2.32
CA ASN A 23 21.05 0.96 -2.90
C ASN A 23 22.27 1.09 -1.97
N LYS A 24 22.16 1.83 -0.85
CA LYS A 24 23.21 1.89 0.18
C LYS A 24 23.20 0.67 1.10
N ILE A 25 22.12 -0.12 1.12
CA ILE A 25 21.98 -1.28 1.98
C ILE A 25 22.90 -2.41 1.47
N LYS A 26 23.72 -2.95 2.38
CA LYS A 26 24.62 -4.08 2.12
C LYS A 26 24.28 -5.22 3.07
N ALA A 27 23.75 -6.31 2.53
CA ALA A 27 23.47 -7.52 3.29
C ALA A 27 24.73 -8.02 4.04
N GLY A 28 24.54 -8.47 5.28
CA GLY A 28 25.60 -8.89 6.20
C GLY A 28 26.45 -7.76 6.80
N LYS A 29 26.28 -6.51 6.36
CA LYS A 29 27.07 -5.35 6.82
C LYS A 29 26.23 -4.26 7.46
N THR A 30 25.14 -3.85 6.81
CA THR A 30 24.26 -2.78 7.30
C THR A 30 23.50 -3.21 8.54
N THR A 31 23.55 -2.39 9.58
CA THR A 31 22.84 -2.60 10.85
C THR A 31 21.47 -1.90 10.89
N ILE A 32 20.62 -2.21 11.87
CA ILE A 32 19.36 -1.47 12.09
C ILE A 32 19.64 0.02 12.32
N SER A 33 20.70 0.35 13.07
CA SER A 33 21.10 1.74 13.30
C SER A 33 21.50 2.45 12.01
N ASP A 34 22.17 1.75 11.09
CA ASP A 34 22.55 2.32 9.80
C ASP A 34 21.35 2.51 8.88
N LEU A 35 20.37 1.60 8.91
CA LEU A 35 19.11 1.73 8.17
C LEU A 35 18.40 3.03 8.49
N ALA A 36 18.30 3.38 9.78
CA ALA A 36 17.68 4.63 10.21
C ALA A 36 18.40 5.86 9.62
N LYS A 37 19.75 5.86 9.59
CA LYS A 37 20.55 6.97 9.04
C LYS A 37 20.37 7.18 7.54
N ILE A 38 20.01 6.13 6.80
CA ILE A 38 19.82 6.20 5.34
C ILE A 38 18.35 6.33 4.94
N GLY A 39 17.43 6.48 5.89
CA GLY A 39 16.01 6.75 5.64
C GLY A 39 15.06 5.56 5.84
N PHE A 40 15.54 4.42 6.31
CA PHE A 40 14.75 3.23 6.67
C PHE A 40 14.68 3.06 8.19
N ASP A 41 14.05 4.01 8.87
CA ASP A 41 13.87 3.95 10.32
C ASP A 41 12.59 3.19 10.69
N SER A 42 12.73 2.12 11.48
CA SER A 42 11.60 1.29 11.92
C SER A 42 10.62 2.03 12.83
N GLN A 43 11.02 3.16 13.42
CA GLN A 43 10.18 4.01 14.26
C GLN A 43 9.41 5.06 13.47
N SER A 44 9.65 5.16 12.16
CA SER A 44 8.92 6.10 11.30
C SER A 44 7.45 5.67 11.14
N PRO A 45 6.53 6.64 10.93
CA PRO A 45 5.15 6.32 10.63
C PRO A 45 5.04 5.51 9.33
N ASN A 46 3.95 4.73 9.20
CA ASN A 46 3.65 3.92 8.02
C ASN A 46 4.67 2.80 7.71
N VAL A 47 5.46 2.38 8.71
CA VAL A 47 6.30 1.17 8.63
C VAL A 47 5.52 -0.01 9.21
N THR A 48 5.48 -1.11 8.46
CA THR A 48 4.90 -2.37 8.97
C THR A 48 6.01 -3.28 9.47
N VAL A 49 5.95 -3.68 10.74
CA VAL A 49 6.81 -4.72 11.29
C VAL A 49 6.21 -6.08 10.94
N LEU A 50 7.02 -6.96 10.37
CA LEU A 50 6.65 -8.31 9.96
C LEU A 50 7.15 -9.29 11.01
N ASP A 51 6.24 -10.10 11.55
CA ASP A 51 6.60 -11.20 12.45
C ASP A 51 7.20 -12.39 11.67
N PRO A 52 7.93 -13.28 12.34
CA PRO A 52 8.56 -14.44 11.70
C PRO A 52 7.61 -15.35 10.89
N LEU A 53 6.35 -15.52 11.29
CA LEU A 53 5.38 -16.34 10.55
C LEU A 53 4.95 -15.63 9.27
N THR A 54 4.65 -14.33 9.35
CA THR A 54 4.37 -13.52 8.17
C THR A 54 5.52 -13.59 7.17
N ILE A 55 6.76 -13.45 7.64
CA ILE A 55 7.96 -13.53 6.81
C ILE A 55 8.06 -14.91 6.14
N ARG A 56 7.89 -15.99 6.90
CA ARG A 56 7.92 -17.35 6.34
C ARG A 56 6.86 -17.53 5.26
N ASN A 57 5.64 -17.06 5.50
CA ASN A 57 4.54 -17.15 4.55
C ASN A 57 4.77 -16.32 3.28
N LEU A 58 5.53 -15.21 3.35
CA LEU A 58 5.92 -14.44 2.17
C LEU A 58 6.82 -15.23 1.21
N PHE A 59 7.65 -16.13 1.72
CA PHE A 59 8.62 -16.89 0.90
C PHE A 59 8.15 -18.30 0.53
N VAL A 60 7.59 -19.04 1.49
CA VAL A 60 7.23 -20.47 1.34
C VAL A 60 5.74 -20.74 1.58
N GLY A 61 4.91 -19.70 1.49
CA GLY A 61 3.47 -19.79 1.76
C GLY A 61 2.74 -20.82 0.90
N THR A 62 1.56 -21.20 1.36
CA THR A 62 0.78 -22.40 0.98
C THR A 62 0.51 -22.60 -0.51
N ASN A 63 0.64 -21.55 -1.34
CA ASN A 63 0.33 -21.60 -2.78
C ASN A 63 1.52 -21.26 -3.69
N SER A 64 2.72 -21.11 -3.15
CA SER A 64 3.89 -20.65 -3.91
C SER A 64 4.57 -21.76 -4.75
N GLY A 65 4.33 -23.04 -4.43
CA GLY A 65 5.05 -24.17 -5.02
C GLY A 65 6.56 -24.20 -4.68
N LEU A 66 7.07 -23.13 -4.07
CA LEU A 66 8.45 -22.95 -3.67
C LEU A 66 8.67 -23.58 -2.29
N ARG A 67 9.68 -24.43 -2.22
CA ARG A 67 10.13 -25.04 -0.96
C ARG A 67 11.25 -24.19 -0.37
N LEU A 68 11.56 -24.42 0.90
CA LEU A 68 12.65 -23.70 1.57
C LEU A 68 13.98 -23.92 0.83
N GLU A 69 14.18 -25.12 0.29
CA GLU A 69 15.39 -25.53 -0.42
C GLU A 69 15.60 -24.79 -1.75
N ASP A 70 14.52 -24.27 -2.34
CA ASP A 70 14.55 -23.53 -3.61
C ASP A 70 14.97 -22.06 -3.41
N LEU A 71 15.05 -21.60 -2.16
CA LEU A 71 15.44 -20.23 -1.83
C LEU A 71 16.97 -20.09 -1.74
N PRO A 72 17.53 -18.90 -2.00
CA PRO A 72 18.93 -18.61 -1.74
C PRO A 72 19.35 -18.99 -0.31
N MET A 73 20.56 -19.53 -0.15
CA MET A 73 21.06 -20.05 1.13
C MET A 73 21.02 -19.00 2.27
N SER A 74 21.20 -17.72 1.95
CA SER A 74 21.06 -16.62 2.92
C SER A 74 19.64 -16.50 3.47
N ILE A 75 18.62 -16.66 2.62
CA ILE A 75 17.20 -16.65 3.03
C ILE A 75 16.88 -17.91 3.81
N GLN A 76 17.42 -19.07 3.41
CA GLN A 76 17.23 -20.31 4.15
C GLN A 76 17.76 -20.19 5.59
N ALA A 77 18.99 -19.69 5.75
CA ALA A 77 19.60 -19.49 7.06
C ALA A 77 18.79 -18.48 7.90
N TYR A 78 18.32 -17.41 7.26
CA TYR A 78 17.46 -16.41 7.89
C TYR A 78 16.12 -17.00 8.40
N LEU A 79 15.44 -17.81 7.59
CA LEU A 79 14.16 -18.42 7.95
C LEU A 79 14.31 -19.54 8.99
N LYS A 80 15.50 -20.14 9.14
CA LYS A 80 15.80 -21.15 10.17
C LYS A 80 16.04 -20.52 11.56
N ASP A 81 16.54 -19.29 11.62
CA ASP A 81 16.79 -18.55 12.87
C ASP A 81 15.56 -17.74 13.30
N PHE A 82 14.51 -18.46 13.72
CA PHE A 82 13.19 -17.87 13.98
C PHE A 82 13.19 -16.83 15.12
N GLU A 83 14.02 -17.01 16.15
CA GLU A 83 14.07 -16.13 17.33
C GLU A 83 14.66 -14.75 17.01
N ASN A 84 15.56 -14.68 16.03
CA ASN A 84 16.25 -13.44 15.66
C ASN A 84 15.76 -12.85 14.34
N CYS A 85 14.71 -13.42 13.75
CA CYS A 85 14.15 -13.04 12.46
C CYS A 85 13.18 -11.86 12.62
N ARG A 86 13.48 -10.72 12.00
CA ARG A 86 12.61 -9.53 12.00
C ARG A 86 12.54 -8.91 10.62
N GLY A 87 11.34 -8.56 10.18
CA GLY A 87 11.12 -7.95 8.87
C GLY A 87 10.50 -6.57 9.02
N PHE A 88 10.82 -5.67 8.10
CA PHE A 88 10.23 -4.35 8.01
C PHE A 88 9.78 -4.11 6.58
N LYS A 89 8.53 -3.69 6.42
CA LYS A 89 8.01 -3.19 5.16
C LYS A 89 7.89 -1.67 5.25
N PHE A 90 8.62 -1.00 4.38
CA PHE A 90 8.58 0.44 4.20
C PHE A 90 7.80 0.75 2.95
N GLN A 91 6.93 1.76 3.01
CA GLN A 91 6.13 2.20 1.88
C GLN A 91 6.17 3.72 1.80
N GLY A 92 6.51 4.25 0.64
CA GLY A 92 6.45 5.67 0.33
C GLY A 92 5.82 5.91 -1.01
N ASP A 93 4.95 6.91 -1.07
CA ASP A 93 4.28 7.32 -2.29
C ASP A 93 3.93 8.80 -2.24
N MET A 94 3.90 9.40 -3.42
CA MET A 94 3.40 10.76 -3.63
C MET A 94 2.47 10.73 -4.83
N MET A 95 1.18 10.99 -4.58
CA MET A 95 0.14 10.99 -5.61
C MET A 95 -0.49 12.37 -5.71
N GLN A 96 -0.68 12.82 -6.95
CA GLN A 96 -1.39 14.05 -7.28
C GLN A 96 -2.57 13.70 -8.19
N SER A 97 -3.77 14.10 -7.79
CA SER A 97 -4.97 13.96 -8.60
C SER A 97 -5.40 15.33 -9.14
N ARG A 98 -5.58 15.41 -10.46
CA ARG A 98 -6.11 16.60 -11.15
C ARG A 98 -7.37 16.23 -11.91
N GLY A 99 -8.51 16.80 -11.52
CA GLY A 99 -9.77 16.54 -12.21
C GLY A 99 -9.82 17.14 -13.62
N ARG A 100 -9.99 16.29 -14.64
CA ARG A 100 -10.30 16.62 -16.04
C ARG A 100 -11.82 16.66 -16.29
N GLY A 101 -12.27 17.46 -17.26
CA GLY A 101 -13.69 17.53 -17.68
C GLY A 101 -14.41 18.86 -17.40
N ASN A 102 -15.61 18.98 -17.97
CA ASN A 102 -16.44 20.18 -17.98
C ASN A 102 -17.04 20.46 -16.58
N LEU A 103 -16.95 21.71 -16.10
CA LEU A 103 -17.43 22.14 -14.78
C LEU A 103 -18.91 21.80 -14.55
N VAL A 104 -19.72 21.90 -15.61
CA VAL A 104 -21.19 21.72 -15.55
C VAL A 104 -21.58 20.26 -15.26
N ALA A 105 -20.94 19.28 -15.90
CA ALA A 105 -21.20 17.85 -15.65
C ALA A 105 -20.74 17.39 -14.26
N ARG A 106 -19.81 18.15 -13.65
CA ARG A 106 -19.27 17.90 -12.31
C ARG A 106 -20.20 18.38 -11.20
N ILE A 107 -20.98 19.45 -11.42
CA ILE A 107 -22.00 19.96 -10.47
C ILE A 107 -23.12 18.93 -10.26
N PHE A 108 -23.52 18.22 -11.31
CA PHE A 108 -24.57 17.19 -11.23
C PHE A 108 -24.04 15.77 -10.93
N GLY A 109 -22.72 15.61 -10.70
CA GLY A 109 -22.11 14.36 -10.26
C GLY A 109 -22.07 13.22 -11.29
N PHE A 110 -22.42 13.46 -12.56
CA PHE A 110 -22.63 12.37 -13.53
C PHE A 110 -21.33 11.74 -14.04
N ASN A 111 -20.27 12.53 -14.24
CA ASN A 111 -18.99 12.05 -14.76
C ASN A 111 -17.82 12.77 -14.06
N LYS A 112 -16.95 12.01 -13.40
CA LYS A 112 -15.68 12.49 -12.84
C LYS A 112 -14.54 11.79 -13.59
N GLU A 113 -13.66 12.56 -14.22
CA GLU A 113 -12.42 12.04 -14.80
C GLU A 113 -11.25 12.69 -14.05
N ASP A 114 -10.43 11.88 -13.39
CA ASP A 114 -9.27 12.36 -12.64
C ASP A 114 -7.99 11.83 -13.29
N LEU A 115 -7.03 12.72 -13.55
CA LEU A 115 -5.67 12.35 -13.91
C LEU A 115 -4.84 12.20 -12.64
N ILE A 116 -4.41 10.98 -12.36
CA ILE A 116 -3.55 10.64 -11.23
C ILE A 116 -2.12 10.53 -11.74
N THR A 117 -1.23 11.36 -11.19
CA THR A 117 0.20 11.31 -11.45
C THR A 117 0.98 11.15 -10.16
N GLY A 118 2.10 10.43 -10.17
CA GLY A 118 2.87 10.23 -8.94
C GLY A 118 4.00 9.23 -9.05
N TRP A 119 4.46 8.78 -7.89
CA TRP A 119 5.41 7.68 -7.76
C TRP A 119 5.07 6.85 -6.52
N GLN A 120 5.54 5.60 -6.50
CA GLN A 120 5.43 4.71 -5.34
C GLN A 120 6.70 3.85 -5.20
N PHE A 121 7.05 3.52 -3.97
CA PHE A 121 8.17 2.67 -3.62
C PHE A 121 7.82 1.83 -2.39
N GLU A 122 8.08 0.53 -2.46
CA GLU A 122 7.95 -0.39 -1.34
C GLU A 122 9.24 -1.20 -1.19
N ALA A 123 9.72 -1.34 0.05
CA ALA A 123 10.88 -2.14 0.38
C ALA A 123 10.60 -3.07 1.56
N TRP A 124 11.08 -4.31 1.47
CA TRP A 124 11.12 -5.28 2.54
C TRP A 124 12.57 -5.47 2.96
N ILE A 125 12.85 -5.22 4.22
CA ILE A 125 14.18 -5.39 4.80
C ILE A 125 14.08 -6.45 5.88
N PHE A 126 14.84 -7.52 5.71
CA PHE A 126 14.88 -8.66 6.60
C PHE A 126 16.16 -8.61 7.40
N VAL A 127 16.04 -8.62 8.73
CA VAL A 127 17.12 -8.41 9.68
C VAL A 127 17.23 -9.63 10.58
N SER A 128 18.41 -10.24 10.61
CA SER A 128 18.76 -11.26 11.58
C SER A 128 19.61 -10.62 12.67
N LYS A 129 19.16 -10.76 13.92
CA LYS A 129 19.78 -10.13 15.10
C LYS A 129 19.78 -8.61 14.95
N ASP A 130 20.87 -8.04 14.43
CA ASP A 130 21.03 -6.60 14.19
C ASP A 130 21.46 -6.26 12.74
N LYS A 131 21.68 -7.27 11.88
CA LYS A 131 22.21 -7.06 10.53
C LYS A 131 21.19 -7.43 9.47
N VAL A 132 21.18 -6.67 8.39
CA VAL A 132 20.37 -6.98 7.21
C VAL A 132 20.80 -8.33 6.65
N ALA A 133 19.91 -9.30 6.65
CA ALA A 133 20.12 -10.62 6.06
C ALA A 133 19.74 -10.62 4.57
N TYR A 134 18.63 -9.95 4.24
CA TYR A 134 18.09 -9.93 2.89
C TYR A 134 17.21 -8.72 2.65
N THR A 135 17.00 -8.34 1.39
CA THR A 135 16.17 -7.20 1.01
C THR A 135 15.42 -7.47 -0.28
N LEU A 136 14.20 -6.96 -0.37
CA LEU A 136 13.40 -6.91 -1.60
C LEU A 136 12.86 -5.50 -1.77
N TRP A 137 12.64 -5.08 -3.01
CA TRP A 137 11.96 -3.82 -3.27
C TRP A 137 11.16 -3.90 -4.56
N LYS A 138 10.19 -3.01 -4.69
CA LYS A 138 9.47 -2.75 -5.93
C LYS A 138 9.08 -1.27 -5.94
N GLY A 139 8.84 -0.72 -7.11
CA GLY A 139 8.28 0.62 -7.20
C GLY A 139 7.86 0.99 -8.60
N THR A 140 7.31 2.19 -8.72
CA THR A 140 6.90 2.77 -10.00
C THR A 140 7.38 4.22 -10.02
N PRO A 141 8.43 4.54 -10.79
CA PRO A 141 9.02 5.88 -10.80
C PRO A 141 8.08 6.93 -11.41
N HIS A 142 7.23 6.51 -12.36
CA HIS A 142 6.27 7.39 -13.00
C HIS A 142 4.90 6.70 -13.11
N ILE A 143 3.93 7.23 -12.38
CA ILE A 143 2.52 6.85 -12.46
C ILE A 143 1.80 7.92 -13.26
N SER A 144 1.02 7.50 -14.24
CA SER A 144 0.09 8.33 -14.99
C SER A 144 -1.13 7.48 -15.32
N LYS A 145 -2.24 7.74 -14.65
CA LYS A 145 -3.48 6.97 -14.78
C LYS A 145 -4.66 7.92 -14.94
N VAL A 146 -5.59 7.56 -15.83
CA VAL A 146 -6.87 8.26 -15.98
C VAL A 146 -7.93 7.42 -15.27
N GLN A 147 -8.51 7.95 -14.21
CA GLN A 147 -9.61 7.32 -13.50
C GLN A 147 -10.92 7.96 -13.93
N ARG A 148 -11.85 7.17 -14.47
CA ARG A 148 -13.20 7.61 -14.80
C ARG A 148 -14.18 7.00 -13.83
N GLN A 149 -14.95 7.83 -13.14
CA GLN A 149 -16.09 7.44 -12.34
C GLN A 149 -17.34 8.00 -13.02
N GLN A 150 -18.25 7.10 -13.39
CA GLN A 150 -19.57 7.46 -13.88
C GLN A 150 -20.57 7.18 -12.77
N ASN A 151 -21.32 8.19 -12.34
CA ASN A 151 -22.44 8.00 -11.44
C ASN A 151 -23.73 8.37 -12.19
N PRO A 152 -24.32 7.42 -12.94
CA PRO A 152 -25.43 7.71 -13.85
C PRO A 152 -26.69 8.21 -13.13
N LEU A 153 -26.84 7.95 -11.82
CA LEU A 153 -28.00 8.35 -11.02
C LEU A 153 -27.80 9.69 -10.29
N GLY A 154 -26.62 10.30 -10.38
CA GLY A 154 -26.30 11.54 -9.65
C GLY A 154 -26.45 11.38 -8.12
N PRO A 155 -26.60 12.49 -7.37
CA PRO A 155 -26.68 12.47 -5.91
C PRO A 155 -27.92 11.75 -5.34
N PHE A 156 -28.90 11.38 -6.16
CA PHE A 156 -30.11 10.67 -5.74
C PHE A 156 -29.96 9.14 -5.72
N GLY A 157 -28.93 8.59 -6.37
CA GLY A 157 -28.67 7.15 -6.39
C GLY A 157 -28.33 6.56 -5.01
N ASP A 158 -27.55 7.28 -4.20
CA ASP A 158 -27.17 6.83 -2.86
C ASP A 158 -28.34 6.88 -1.87
N ILE A 159 -29.25 7.85 -2.05
CA ILE A 159 -30.47 7.98 -1.24
C ILE A 159 -31.43 6.81 -1.47
N LEU A 160 -31.55 6.34 -2.72
CA LEU A 160 -32.40 5.19 -3.05
C LEU A 160 -31.83 3.85 -2.58
N ARG A 161 -30.50 3.74 -2.45
CA ARG A 161 -29.82 2.50 -2.04
C ARG A 161 -29.84 2.27 -0.53
N ASN A 162 -29.91 3.35 0.25
CA ASN A 162 -30.01 3.34 1.72
C ASN A 162 -31.41 3.69 2.25
N ALA A 163 -32.42 3.82 1.38
CA ALA A 163 -33.79 4.03 1.83
C ALA A 163 -34.24 2.80 2.64
N PRO A 164 -34.69 2.95 3.90
CA PRO A 164 -35.25 1.84 4.64
C PRO A 164 -36.44 1.30 3.84
N GLN A 165 -36.49 -0.02 3.62
CA GLN A 165 -37.68 -0.66 3.08
C GLN A 165 -38.82 -0.37 4.06
N MET A 166 -39.68 0.59 3.73
CA MET A 166 -40.92 0.79 4.47
C MET A 166 -41.76 -0.46 4.23
N ALA A 167 -41.81 -1.31 5.27
CA ALA A 167 -42.73 -2.42 5.31
C ALA A 167 -44.15 -1.85 5.15
N ILE A 168 -44.78 -2.12 4.00
CA ILE A 168 -46.19 -1.84 3.81
C ILE A 168 -46.93 -2.86 4.67
N THR A 169 -47.22 -2.50 5.92
CA THR A 169 -48.17 -3.24 6.74
C THR A 169 -49.55 -2.93 6.18
N SER A 170 -50.05 -3.75 5.26
CA SER A 170 -51.48 -3.78 4.96
C SER A 170 -52.22 -4.35 6.17
N GLY A 171 -52.54 -3.48 7.12
CA GLY A 171 -53.60 -3.71 8.07
C GLY A 171 -54.93 -3.34 7.40
N VAL A 172 -55.72 -4.34 7.02
CA VAL A 172 -57.16 -4.17 6.87
C VAL A 172 -57.81 -4.81 8.09
N ALA A 173 -58.49 -3.97 8.86
CA ALA A 173 -59.14 -4.29 10.11
C ALA A 173 -60.40 -5.14 9.92
N LEU A 174 -60.68 -5.91 10.97
CA LEU A 174 -61.91 -6.59 11.35
C LEU A 174 -63.21 -5.83 11.00
N ALA A 175 -64.25 -6.56 10.56
CA ALA A 175 -65.62 -6.32 11.00
C ALA A 175 -66.49 -7.59 10.84
N LEU A 176 -66.93 -8.11 12.00
CA LEU A 176 -68.07 -8.99 12.30
C LEU A 176 -68.20 -10.35 11.58
#